data_AF-A0A7J7EPS5-F1
#
_entry.id   AF-A0A7J7EPS5-F1
#
_cell.length_a   1.000
_cell.length_b   1.000
_cell.length_c   1.000
_cell.angle_alpha   90.00
_cell.angle_beta   90.00
_cell.angle_gamma   90.00
#
_symmetry.space_group_name_H-M   'P 1'
#
loop_
_entity.id
_entity.type
_entity.pdbx_description
1 polymer ?
#
loop_
_entity_poly.entity_id
_entity_poly.type
_entity_poly.pdbx_seq_one_letter_code
_entity_poly.pdbx_strand_id
1 'polypeptide(L)'
;APGIISSPYAGAAGFAPAIGFPQATGLSVQTVPGALGPLTITSSAVTGRMAIPGASGIPGNSVLLVTNLNPDLVTPHGLFILFGVYGDVHRVKIMFNKKENALVQMADANQAQLAMNHLSGQRLYGKVLRATLSKHQAVQLPREGQEDQGLTKDFSNSPLHRFKKPGSKNFQNIFPPSATLHLSNIPPSVTVDDLKNLFTEAGCSVKAFKFFQKDRKMALIQLGSVEEAIQALIELHNHDLGENHHLRVSFSKSTI
;
A
#
# COMPACT_ATOMS: atom_id res chain seq x y z
N ALA A 1 59.31 -7.14 29.46
CA ALA A 1 59.00 -8.57 29.64
C ALA A 1 57.50 -8.78 29.40
N PRO A 2 57.09 -9.57 28.40
CA PRO A 2 55.69 -9.89 28.13
C PRO A 2 55.28 -11.28 28.68
N GLY A 3 53.98 -11.51 28.87
CA GLY A 3 53.38 -12.82 29.05
C GLY A 3 51.98 -12.83 28.41
N ILE A 4 51.80 -13.45 27.24
CA ILE A 4 51.40 -14.85 26.97
C ILE A 4 49.98 -15.21 27.48
N ILE A 5 49.11 -15.95 26.79
CA ILE A 5 48.78 -16.21 25.37
C ILE A 5 47.55 -17.16 25.40
N SER A 6 46.58 -16.89 24.53
CA SER A 6 45.61 -17.78 23.84
C SER A 6 44.95 -19.05 24.45
N SER A 7 43.73 -19.26 23.96
CA SER A 7 42.92 -20.50 23.97
C SER A 7 43.52 -21.68 23.19
N PRO A 8 42.97 -22.89 23.38
CA PRO A 8 42.71 -23.89 22.33
C PRO A 8 41.19 -24.04 22.11
N TYR A 9 40.63 -23.96 20.90
CA TYR A 9 40.67 -24.87 19.73
C TYR A 9 39.74 -26.10 19.82
N ALA A 10 39.15 -26.47 18.68
CA ALA A 10 37.98 -27.36 18.55
C ALA A 10 38.34 -28.84 18.27
N GLY A 11 37.38 -29.77 18.45
CA GLY A 11 37.52 -31.14 17.92
C GLY A 11 36.49 -32.20 18.37
N ALA A 12 35.43 -32.35 17.58
CA ALA A 12 34.72 -33.59 17.20
C ALA A 12 34.43 -34.79 18.16
N ALA A 13 33.16 -35.25 18.07
CA ALA A 13 32.67 -36.64 18.07
C ALA A 13 32.79 -37.54 19.33
N GLY A 14 31.66 -38.15 19.74
CA GLY A 14 31.64 -39.25 20.72
C GLY A 14 30.24 -39.64 21.23
N PHE A 15 29.93 -40.94 21.14
CA PHE A 15 28.68 -41.64 21.43
C PHE A 15 28.09 -41.48 22.86
N ALA A 16 26.78 -41.81 23.00
CA ALA A 16 26.06 -41.99 24.28
C ALA A 16 26.44 -43.30 25.01
N PRO A 17 26.01 -43.50 26.27
CA PRO A 17 24.81 -44.33 26.49
C PRO A 17 23.89 -43.86 27.66
N ALA A 18 22.87 -44.67 27.99
CA ALA A 18 21.71 -44.31 28.82
C ALA A 18 21.65 -44.98 30.21
N ILE A 19 21.00 -44.29 31.18
CA ILE A 19 20.40 -44.77 32.46
C ILE A 19 19.25 -43.78 32.79
N GLY A 20 18.07 -44.10 33.35
CA GLY A 20 17.44 -45.38 33.68
C GLY A 20 16.51 -45.35 34.93
N PHE A 21 15.17 -45.16 34.73
CA PHE A 21 14.03 -45.59 35.59
C PHE A 21 13.96 -45.16 37.10
N PRO A 22 12.86 -45.38 37.89
CA PRO A 22 11.54 -46.04 37.68
C PRO A 22 10.33 -45.06 37.63
N GLN A 23 9.07 -45.35 37.25
CA GLN A 23 8.14 -46.51 37.27
C GLN A 23 7.34 -46.75 38.57
N ALA A 24 6.05 -46.36 38.57
CA ALA A 24 4.91 -46.90 39.35
C ALA A 24 3.57 -46.22 38.91
N THR A 25 2.34 -46.74 39.14
CA THR A 25 1.80 -48.13 39.08
C THR A 25 0.26 -48.11 38.89
N GLY A 26 -0.25 -48.46 37.69
CA GLY A 26 -1.45 -49.30 37.53
C GLY A 26 -2.80 -48.61 37.26
N LEU A 27 -3.88 -49.28 36.83
CA LEU A 27 -4.11 -50.58 36.16
C LEU A 27 -5.65 -50.84 36.10
N SER A 28 -6.22 -51.10 34.92
CA SER A 28 -7.53 -51.75 34.58
C SER A 28 -8.03 -51.16 33.24
N VAL A 29 -8.27 -51.85 32.11
CA VAL A 29 -8.59 -53.24 31.70
C VAL A 29 -10.08 -53.61 31.74
N GLN A 30 -10.74 -53.63 30.55
CA GLN A 30 -11.77 -54.56 30.02
C GLN A 30 -12.48 -53.91 28.80
N THR A 31 -13.05 -54.59 27.77
CA THR A 31 -12.72 -55.85 27.05
C THR A 31 -13.40 -55.82 25.66
N VAL A 32 -12.78 -56.52 24.69
CA VAL A 32 -13.14 -56.89 23.28
C VAL A 32 -14.61 -57.35 22.99
N PRO A 33 -15.05 -57.74 21.74
CA PRO A 33 -14.34 -57.92 20.44
C PRO A 33 -15.04 -57.49 19.12
N GLY A 34 -14.29 -57.51 18.01
CA GLY A 34 -14.68 -58.31 16.83
C GLY A 34 -15.03 -57.65 15.48
N ALA A 35 -14.10 -57.71 14.51
CA ALA A 35 -14.33 -58.14 13.11
C ALA A 35 -13.00 -58.24 12.34
N LEU A 36 -12.88 -59.21 11.42
CA LEU A 36 -11.62 -59.56 10.73
C LEU A 36 -11.60 -59.06 9.27
N GLY A 37 -10.43 -58.65 8.77
CA GLY A 37 -10.18 -58.34 7.36
C GLY A 37 -8.68 -58.14 7.08
N PRO A 38 -8.06 -58.85 6.13
CA PRO A 38 -6.60 -58.95 6.05
C PRO A 38 -5.91 -57.83 5.24
N LEU A 39 -4.61 -57.68 5.51
CA LEU A 39 -3.68 -56.77 4.85
C LEU A 39 -3.41 -57.20 3.39
N THR A 40 -3.50 -56.26 2.45
CA THR A 40 -2.78 -56.33 1.17
C THR A 40 -2.09 -54.99 0.88
N ILE A 41 -0.76 -55.01 0.83
CA ILE A 41 0.06 -53.85 0.48
C ILE A 41 0.23 -53.84 -1.03
N THR A 42 -0.36 -52.86 -1.72
CA THR A 42 -0.06 -52.58 -3.13
C THR A 42 0.18 -51.09 -3.31
N SER A 43 1.44 -50.72 -3.53
CA SER A 43 1.85 -49.35 -3.85
C SER A 43 1.17 -48.88 -5.14
N SER A 44 0.49 -47.74 -5.11
CA SER A 44 0.01 -47.05 -6.31
C SER A 44 -0.02 -45.55 -6.05
N ALA A 45 0.90 -44.83 -6.67
CA ALA A 45 0.98 -43.39 -6.56
C ALA A 45 -0.04 -42.73 -7.50
N VAL A 46 -1.09 -42.13 -6.93
CA VAL A 46 -1.89 -41.12 -7.63
C VAL A 46 -2.08 -39.91 -6.72
N THR A 47 -1.60 -38.77 -7.20
CA THR A 47 -1.76 -37.45 -6.58
C THR A 47 -3.23 -37.05 -6.51
N GLY A 48 -3.81 -37.08 -5.31
CA GLY A 48 -5.22 -36.73 -5.06
C GLY A 48 -5.39 -35.80 -3.86
N ARG A 49 -4.75 -34.61 -3.87
CA ARG A 49 -5.10 -33.55 -2.90
C ARG A 49 -6.54 -33.11 -3.16
N MET A 50 -7.48 -33.52 -2.32
CA MET A 50 -8.83 -32.94 -2.29
C MET A 50 -8.71 -31.45 -1.94
N ALA A 51 -8.85 -30.60 -2.95
CA ALA A 51 -8.98 -29.17 -2.77
C ALA A 51 -10.42 -28.84 -2.36
N ILE A 52 -10.57 -27.97 -1.36
CA ILE A 52 -11.86 -27.47 -0.90
C ILE A 52 -12.51 -26.63 -2.02
N PRO A 53 -13.69 -27.01 -2.55
CA PRO A 53 -14.39 -26.19 -3.54
C PRO A 53 -15.15 -25.07 -2.81
N GLY A 54 -14.59 -23.85 -2.81
CA GLY A 54 -15.24 -22.72 -2.11
C GLY A 54 -14.54 -21.36 -2.16
N ALA A 55 -13.27 -21.30 -2.57
CA ALA A 55 -12.56 -20.04 -2.76
C ALA A 55 -11.74 -20.08 -4.06
N SER A 56 -12.43 -20.09 -5.20
CA SER A 56 -11.84 -19.65 -6.46
C SER A 56 -11.44 -18.18 -6.30
N GLY A 57 -10.17 -17.94 -5.98
CA GLY A 57 -9.62 -16.60 -5.95
C GLY A 57 -9.87 -15.95 -7.29
N ILE A 58 -10.75 -14.94 -7.31
CA ILE A 58 -10.86 -14.02 -8.44
C ILE A 58 -9.43 -13.56 -8.72
N PRO A 59 -8.88 -13.71 -9.94
CA PRO A 59 -7.57 -13.13 -10.26
C PRO A 59 -7.68 -11.64 -9.98
N GLY A 60 -7.06 -11.21 -8.88
CA GLY A 60 -7.43 -9.97 -8.22
C GLY A 60 -7.17 -8.81 -9.18
N ASN A 61 -8.22 -8.12 -9.61
CA ASN A 61 -8.06 -7.21 -10.73
C ASN A 61 -7.46 -5.89 -10.25
N SER A 62 -6.14 -5.73 -10.37
CA SER A 62 -5.41 -4.54 -9.94
C SER A 62 -5.70 -3.29 -10.78
N VAL A 63 -6.52 -3.38 -11.84
CA VAL A 63 -6.90 -2.24 -12.69
C VAL A 63 -8.26 -1.68 -12.26
N LEU A 64 -8.27 -0.41 -11.93
CA LEU A 64 -9.46 0.39 -11.65
C LEU A 64 -9.90 1.17 -12.88
N LEU A 65 -11.20 1.19 -13.14
CA LEU A 65 -11.86 2.13 -14.03
C LEU A 65 -12.43 3.28 -13.19
N VAL A 66 -11.88 4.47 -13.41
CA VAL A 66 -12.31 5.73 -12.80
C VAL A 66 -13.18 6.45 -13.82
N THR A 67 -14.36 6.89 -13.38
CA THR A 67 -15.38 7.51 -14.24
C THR A 67 -15.89 8.83 -13.62
N ASN A 68 -16.49 9.68 -14.44
CA ASN A 68 -16.99 11.02 -14.08
C ASN A 68 -15.88 12.01 -13.65
N LEU A 69 -14.72 11.93 -14.29
CA LEU A 69 -13.61 12.87 -14.11
C LEU A 69 -13.88 14.22 -14.80
N ASN A 70 -13.26 15.29 -14.32
CA ASN A 70 -13.28 16.59 -14.99
C ASN A 70 -12.17 16.63 -16.08
N PRO A 71 -12.52 16.64 -17.37
CA PRO A 71 -11.56 16.43 -18.46
C PRO A 71 -10.55 17.57 -18.65
N ASP A 72 -10.84 18.76 -18.11
CA ASP A 72 -10.02 19.96 -18.31
C ASP A 72 -8.93 20.11 -17.23
N LEU A 73 -9.14 19.49 -16.06
CA LEU A 73 -8.24 19.57 -14.89
C LEU A 73 -7.60 18.23 -14.54
N VAL A 74 -8.13 17.09 -15.01
CA VAL A 74 -7.56 15.77 -14.68
C VAL A 74 -6.27 15.50 -15.46
N THR A 75 -5.18 15.28 -14.72
CA THR A 75 -3.89 14.85 -15.29
C THR A 75 -3.56 13.42 -14.87
N PRO A 76 -2.82 12.64 -15.69
CA PRO A 76 -2.35 11.31 -15.29
C PRO A 76 -1.44 11.35 -14.05
N HIS A 77 -0.73 12.47 -13.85
CA HIS A 77 0.07 12.69 -12.65
C HIS A 77 -0.80 12.91 -11.41
N GLY A 78 -1.84 13.74 -11.48
CA GLY A 78 -2.76 13.93 -10.35
C GLY A 78 -3.49 12.65 -9.95
N LEU A 79 -3.89 11.82 -10.92
CA LEU A 79 -4.41 10.48 -10.65
C LEU A 79 -3.34 9.57 -10.02
N PHE A 80 -2.10 9.59 -10.52
CA PHE A 80 -0.99 8.85 -9.89
C PHE A 80 -0.78 9.26 -8.42
N ILE A 81 -0.80 10.56 -8.12
CA ILE A 81 -0.63 11.09 -6.76
C ILE A 81 -1.80 10.67 -5.85
N LEU A 82 -3.05 10.86 -6.32
CA LEU A 82 -4.25 10.57 -5.54
C LEU A 82 -4.40 9.08 -5.21
N PHE A 83 -4.23 8.19 -6.20
CA PHE A 83 -4.27 6.75 -5.99
C PHE A 83 -3.01 6.25 -5.26
N GLY A 84 -1.88 6.97 -5.44
CA GLY A 84 -0.59 6.79 -4.74
C GLY A 84 -0.64 6.87 -3.21
N VAL A 85 -1.71 7.45 -2.64
CA VAL A 85 -1.95 7.47 -1.18
C VAL A 85 -2.45 6.11 -0.66
N TYR A 86 -3.12 5.34 -1.50
CA TYR A 86 -3.79 4.07 -1.15
C TYR A 86 -3.04 2.82 -1.64
N GLY A 87 -2.13 2.99 -2.59
CA GLY A 87 -1.28 1.94 -3.12
C GLY A 87 -0.27 2.46 -4.13
N ASP A 88 0.69 1.63 -4.51
CA ASP A 88 1.64 1.97 -5.58
C ASP A 88 0.95 1.83 -6.94
N VAL A 89 1.06 2.87 -7.79
CA VAL A 89 0.40 2.93 -9.09
C VAL A 89 1.41 2.60 -10.19
N HIS A 90 1.19 1.51 -10.91
CA HIS A 90 2.03 1.11 -12.03
C HIS A 90 1.76 1.94 -13.29
N ARG A 91 0.50 2.14 -13.68
CA ARG A 91 0.16 2.84 -14.94
C ARG A 91 -1.13 3.64 -14.80
N VAL A 92 -1.17 4.79 -15.44
CA VAL A 92 -2.40 5.59 -15.61
C VAL A 92 -2.64 5.81 -17.09
N LYS A 93 -3.88 5.65 -17.54
CA LYS A 93 -4.32 5.89 -18.92
C LYS A 93 -5.65 6.62 -18.95
N ILE A 94 -5.66 7.87 -19.40
CA ILE A 94 -6.90 8.62 -19.65
C ILE A 94 -7.41 8.26 -21.06
N MET A 95 -8.72 8.03 -21.20
CA MET A 95 -9.31 7.64 -22.48
C MET A 95 -9.50 8.85 -23.40
N PHE A 96 -8.81 8.90 -24.55
CA PHE A 96 -8.93 10.01 -25.52
C PHE A 96 -10.38 10.26 -25.98
N ASN A 97 -11.13 9.20 -26.32
CA ASN A 97 -12.53 9.28 -26.76
C ASN A 97 -13.50 9.73 -25.67
N LYS A 98 -13.16 9.55 -24.39
CA LYS A 98 -14.00 9.90 -23.24
C LYS A 98 -13.12 10.31 -22.07
N LYS A 99 -12.56 11.52 -22.12
CA LYS A 99 -11.60 12.06 -21.13
C LYS A 99 -12.09 12.04 -19.68
N GLU A 100 -13.40 11.95 -19.46
CA GLU A 100 -14.03 11.70 -18.15
C GLU A 100 -13.77 10.29 -17.56
N ASN A 101 -13.13 9.39 -18.32
CA ASN A 101 -12.81 8.03 -17.90
C ASN A 101 -11.31 7.77 -17.99
N ALA A 102 -10.77 7.15 -16.95
CA ALA A 102 -9.37 6.73 -16.87
C ALA A 102 -9.24 5.31 -16.33
N LEU A 103 -8.20 4.60 -16.76
CA LEU A 103 -7.76 3.34 -16.18
C LEU A 103 -6.52 3.60 -15.31
N VAL A 104 -6.55 3.09 -14.08
CA VAL A 104 -5.42 3.15 -13.14
C VAL A 104 -5.05 1.71 -12.77
N GLN A 105 -3.85 1.27 -13.13
CA GLN A 105 -3.30 -0.02 -12.72
C GLN A 105 -2.49 0.17 -11.43
N MET A 106 -2.98 -0.41 -10.35
CA MET A 106 -2.26 -0.54 -9.08
C MET A 106 -1.26 -1.71 -9.14
N ALA A 107 -0.35 -1.75 -8.17
CA ALA A 107 0.52 -2.90 -7.94
C ALA A 107 -0.29 -4.14 -7.53
N ASP A 108 -1.14 -4.01 -6.51
CA ASP A 108 -1.91 -5.10 -5.91
C ASP A 108 -3.43 -4.92 -6.04
N ALA A 109 -4.15 -6.04 -6.13
CA ALA A 109 -5.61 -6.07 -6.11
C ALA A 109 -6.20 -5.54 -4.81
N ASN A 110 -5.56 -5.84 -3.67
CA ASN A 110 -5.98 -5.36 -2.35
C ASN A 110 -5.87 -3.83 -2.26
N GLN A 111 -4.79 -3.26 -2.81
CA GLN A 111 -4.59 -1.82 -2.92
C GLN A 111 -5.63 -1.18 -3.85
N ALA A 112 -5.97 -1.84 -4.97
CA ALA A 112 -7.03 -1.40 -5.87
C ALA A 112 -8.41 -1.37 -5.18
N GLN A 113 -8.77 -2.41 -4.42
CA GLN A 113 -10.01 -2.41 -3.63
C GLN A 113 -10.01 -1.32 -2.55
N LEU A 114 -8.89 -1.10 -1.85
CA LEU A 114 -8.78 -0.06 -0.84
C LEU A 114 -8.93 1.36 -1.42
N ALA A 115 -8.25 1.63 -2.55
CA ALA A 115 -8.39 2.88 -3.28
C ALA A 115 -9.83 3.09 -3.77
N MET A 116 -10.46 2.05 -4.33
CA MET A 116 -11.86 2.09 -4.77
C MET A 116 -12.81 2.45 -3.61
N ASN A 117 -12.67 1.80 -2.45
CA ASN A 117 -13.55 2.00 -1.30
C ASN A 117 -13.43 3.40 -0.68
N HIS A 118 -12.27 4.06 -0.81
CA HIS A 118 -12.04 5.39 -0.24
C HIS A 118 -12.26 6.55 -1.22
N LEU A 119 -12.00 6.34 -2.52
CA LEU A 119 -12.12 7.36 -3.56
C LEU A 119 -13.47 7.38 -4.27
N SER A 120 -14.19 6.26 -4.32
CA SER A 120 -15.52 6.24 -4.95
C SER A 120 -16.52 7.04 -4.11
N GLY A 121 -17.20 8.01 -4.74
CA GLY A 121 -18.11 8.95 -4.08
C GLY A 121 -17.45 10.25 -3.62
N GLN A 122 -16.13 10.41 -3.76
CA GLN A 122 -15.43 11.65 -3.41
C GLN A 122 -15.61 12.72 -4.48
N ARG A 123 -15.60 13.99 -4.08
CA ARG A 123 -15.64 15.12 -5.02
C ARG A 123 -14.22 15.56 -5.39
N LEU A 124 -13.99 15.73 -6.69
CA LEU A 124 -12.75 16.20 -7.30
C LEU A 124 -13.10 17.15 -8.45
N TYR A 125 -12.64 18.40 -8.36
CA TYR A 125 -12.88 19.45 -9.36
C TYR A 125 -14.36 19.61 -9.74
N GLY A 126 -15.23 19.67 -8.72
CA GLY A 126 -16.67 19.81 -8.80
C GLY A 126 -17.43 18.51 -9.09
N LYS A 127 -16.80 17.47 -9.65
CA LYS A 127 -17.46 16.21 -10.02
C LYS A 127 -17.26 15.11 -8.97
N VAL A 128 -18.23 14.21 -8.84
CA VAL A 128 -18.14 13.03 -7.96
C VAL A 128 -17.43 11.89 -8.69
N LEU A 129 -16.21 11.59 -8.28
CA LEU A 129 -15.38 10.52 -8.82
C LEU A 129 -16.02 9.16 -8.49
N ARG A 130 -16.17 8.30 -9.50
CA ARG A 130 -16.65 6.92 -9.31
C ARG A 130 -15.60 5.93 -9.78
N ALA A 131 -14.94 5.29 -8.83
CA ALA A 131 -13.99 4.20 -9.05
C ALA A 131 -14.71 2.85 -9.02
N THR A 132 -14.33 1.96 -9.93
CA THR A 132 -14.85 0.59 -10.07
C THR A 132 -13.74 -0.35 -10.50
N LEU A 133 -13.85 -1.65 -10.23
CA LEU A 133 -12.94 -2.63 -10.82
C LEU A 133 -13.14 -2.67 -12.34
N SER A 134 -12.04 -2.56 -13.10
CA SER A 134 -12.07 -2.67 -14.56
C SER A 134 -12.40 -4.09 -15.00
N LYS A 135 -12.71 -4.27 -16.30
CA LYS A 135 -12.73 -5.59 -16.96
C LYS A 135 -11.37 -5.96 -17.58
N HIS A 136 -10.45 -5.00 -17.69
CA HIS A 136 -9.11 -5.23 -18.22
C HIS A 136 -8.17 -5.70 -17.10
N GLN A 137 -7.29 -6.66 -17.39
CA GLN A 137 -6.27 -7.15 -16.42
C GLN A 137 -5.01 -6.27 -16.36
N ALA A 138 -4.72 -5.51 -17.42
CA ALA A 138 -3.56 -4.61 -17.49
C ALA A 138 -3.88 -3.37 -18.34
N VAL A 139 -3.21 -2.26 -18.03
CA VAL A 139 -3.24 -1.06 -18.86
C VAL A 139 -2.22 -1.23 -19.99
N GLN A 140 -2.74 -1.24 -21.22
CA GLN A 140 -1.93 -1.25 -22.44
C GLN A 140 -1.35 0.14 -22.69
N LEU A 141 -0.02 0.23 -22.70
CA LEU A 141 0.71 1.40 -23.17
C LEU A 141 0.46 1.62 -24.67
N PRO A 142 0.46 2.87 -25.16
CA PRO A 142 0.54 3.17 -26.58
C PRO A 142 1.78 2.52 -27.20
N ARG A 143 1.73 2.20 -28.49
CA ARG A 143 2.93 1.77 -29.22
C ARG A 143 3.86 2.97 -29.40
N GLU A 144 5.17 2.73 -29.38
CA GLU A 144 6.16 3.77 -29.67
C GLU A 144 5.87 4.38 -31.05
N GLY A 145 5.81 5.71 -31.11
CA GLY A 145 5.38 6.45 -32.31
C GLY A 145 3.91 6.89 -32.34
N GLN A 146 3.09 6.56 -31.33
CA GLN A 146 1.71 7.05 -31.24
C GLN A 146 1.63 8.27 -30.29
N GLU A 147 1.20 9.42 -30.81
CA GLU A 147 1.01 10.67 -30.05
C GLU A 147 -0.19 10.58 -29.08
N ASP A 148 0.02 9.96 -27.93
CA ASP A 148 -1.02 9.80 -26.91
C ASP A 148 -1.28 11.09 -26.09
N GLN A 149 -0.75 12.24 -26.52
CA GLN A 149 -0.82 13.55 -25.84
C GLN A 149 -0.41 13.52 -24.34
N GLY A 150 0.38 12.52 -23.94
CA GLY A 150 0.75 12.27 -22.54
C GLY A 150 -0.35 11.66 -21.67
N LEU A 151 -1.47 11.20 -22.25
CA LEU A 151 -2.65 10.65 -21.55
C LEU A 151 -2.39 9.29 -20.88
N THR A 152 -1.50 8.47 -21.43
CA THR A 152 -0.96 7.27 -20.78
C THR A 152 0.45 7.51 -20.26
N LYS A 153 0.70 7.15 -19.00
CA LYS A 153 2.02 7.26 -18.36
C LYS A 153 2.30 6.03 -17.50
N ASP A 154 3.50 5.46 -17.67
CA ASP A 154 4.02 4.39 -16.82
C ASP A 154 4.74 5.01 -15.62
N PHE A 155 4.40 4.52 -14.43
CA PHE A 155 4.92 4.92 -13.14
C PHE A 155 5.49 3.74 -12.34
N SER A 156 5.58 2.53 -12.92
CA SER A 156 5.99 1.30 -12.22
C SER A 156 7.33 1.45 -11.48
N ASN A 157 8.27 2.21 -12.06
CA ASN A 157 9.58 2.50 -11.48
C ASN A 157 9.67 3.83 -10.71
N SER A 158 8.55 4.51 -10.46
CA SER A 158 8.52 5.83 -9.81
C SER A 158 9.19 5.83 -8.43
N PRO A 159 10.01 6.84 -8.10
CA PRO A 159 10.59 7.02 -6.77
C PRO A 159 9.53 7.50 -5.74
N LEU A 160 8.36 7.95 -6.21
CA LEU A 160 7.27 8.45 -5.36
C LEU A 160 6.39 7.33 -4.78
N HIS A 161 6.66 6.07 -5.15
CA HIS A 161 5.99 4.90 -4.58
C HIS A 161 6.21 4.80 -3.06
N ARG A 162 5.11 4.69 -2.34
CA ARG A 162 5.06 4.71 -0.87
C ARG A 162 5.09 3.30 -0.28
N PHE A 163 4.76 2.27 -1.04
CA PHE A 163 4.49 0.92 -0.52
C PHE A 163 5.54 -0.14 -0.89
N LYS A 164 6.51 0.19 -1.77
CA LYS A 164 7.69 -0.63 -2.18
C LYS A 164 8.45 -1.37 -1.07
N LYS A 165 8.37 -0.94 0.20
CA LYS A 165 9.00 -1.64 1.34
C LYS A 165 7.92 -2.39 2.14
N PRO A 166 7.89 -3.74 2.11
CA PRO A 166 7.00 -4.54 2.92
C PRO A 166 7.14 -4.20 4.41
N GLY A 167 6.02 -4.12 5.15
CA GLY A 167 6.03 -3.75 6.56
C GLY A 167 6.34 -2.28 6.86
N SER A 168 6.42 -1.40 5.84
CA SER A 168 6.55 0.04 6.08
C SER A 168 5.34 0.61 6.83
N LYS A 169 5.58 1.61 7.69
CA LYS A 169 4.51 2.31 8.44
C LYS A 169 3.44 2.94 7.54
N ASN A 170 3.71 3.10 6.25
CA ASN A 170 2.78 3.66 5.28
C ASN A 170 1.52 2.79 5.15
N PHE A 171 1.63 1.46 5.22
CA PHE A 171 0.47 0.54 5.22
C PHE A 171 -0.47 0.74 6.43
N GLN A 172 0.04 1.27 7.55
CA GLN A 172 -0.75 1.56 8.76
C GLN A 172 -1.33 2.99 8.76
N ASN A 173 -0.82 3.86 7.90
CA ASN A 173 -1.18 5.29 7.81
C ASN A 173 -2.07 5.61 6.59
N ILE A 174 -2.78 4.61 6.05
CA ILE A 174 -3.78 4.82 5.01
C ILE A 174 -5.09 5.23 5.68
N PHE A 175 -5.58 6.42 5.34
CA PHE A 175 -6.79 7.00 5.92
C PHE A 175 -7.75 7.46 4.81
N PRO A 176 -9.08 7.46 5.07
CA PRO A 176 -10.05 8.00 4.12
C PRO A 176 -9.80 9.51 3.89
N PRO A 177 -10.27 10.06 2.75
CA PRO A 177 -10.19 11.49 2.48
C PRO A 177 -10.81 12.31 3.59
N SER A 178 -10.10 13.35 4.01
CA SER A 178 -10.42 14.18 5.16
C SER A 178 -9.94 15.61 4.88
N ALA A 179 -10.62 16.60 5.47
CA ALA A 179 -10.22 18.00 5.36
C ALA A 179 -8.89 18.31 6.10
N THR A 180 -8.44 17.40 6.98
CA THR A 180 -7.14 17.52 7.64
C THR A 180 -6.09 16.67 6.93
N LEU A 181 -4.96 17.28 6.60
CA LEU A 181 -3.81 16.66 5.99
C LEU A 181 -2.65 16.58 7.00
N HIS A 182 -1.92 15.48 6.95
CA HIS A 182 -0.64 15.29 7.61
C HIS A 182 0.50 15.58 6.64
N LEU A 183 1.31 16.57 6.99
CA LEU A 183 2.49 17.00 6.27
C LEU A 183 3.74 16.40 6.91
N SER A 184 4.69 15.97 6.10
CA SER A 184 5.93 15.38 6.55
C SER A 184 7.09 15.67 5.61
N ASN A 185 8.31 15.52 6.11
CA ASN A 185 9.56 15.88 5.43
C ASN A 185 9.70 17.41 5.22
N ILE A 186 9.21 18.20 6.17
CA ILE A 186 9.36 19.66 6.20
C ILE A 186 10.77 20.00 6.72
N PRO A 187 11.58 20.81 6.00
CA PRO A 187 12.88 21.26 6.48
C PRO A 187 12.74 22.31 7.60
N PRO A 188 13.74 22.46 8.49
CA PRO A 188 13.65 23.39 9.63
C PRO A 188 13.66 24.87 9.24
N SER A 189 14.04 25.18 7.99
CA SER A 189 14.04 26.51 7.38
C SER A 189 12.64 27.01 7.00
N VAL A 190 11.68 26.10 6.77
CA VAL A 190 10.30 26.43 6.38
C VAL A 190 9.45 26.78 7.61
N THR A 191 8.80 27.93 7.58
CA THR A 191 7.95 28.43 8.67
C THR A 191 6.49 27.96 8.55
N VAL A 192 5.68 28.31 9.56
CA VAL A 192 4.23 28.11 9.51
C VAL A 192 3.61 28.87 8.34
N ASP A 193 4.06 30.10 8.12
CA ASP A 193 3.40 31.04 7.22
C ASP A 193 3.80 30.77 5.77
N ASP A 194 5.03 30.29 5.49
CA ASP A 194 5.41 29.75 4.19
C ASP A 194 4.49 28.59 3.76
N LEU A 195 4.19 27.66 4.68
CA LEU A 195 3.27 26.56 4.41
C LEU A 195 1.83 27.05 4.23
N LYS A 196 1.35 28.01 5.03
CA LYS A 196 0.01 28.59 4.81
C LYS A 196 -0.08 29.28 3.45
N ASN A 197 0.94 30.03 3.06
CA ASN A 197 1.00 30.73 1.78
C ASN A 197 0.99 29.72 0.64
N LEU A 198 1.82 28.67 0.68
CA LEU A 198 1.84 27.59 -0.31
C LEU A 198 0.46 26.92 -0.51
N PHE A 199 -0.27 26.66 0.57
CA PHE A 199 -1.63 26.12 0.48
C PHE A 199 -2.66 27.15 -0.02
N THR A 200 -2.45 28.44 0.26
CA THR A 200 -3.32 29.53 -0.22
C THR A 200 -3.09 29.81 -1.71
N GLU A 201 -1.84 29.70 -2.19
CA GLU A 201 -1.44 29.80 -3.60
C GLU A 201 -2.03 28.66 -4.44
N ALA A 202 -2.10 27.44 -3.89
CA ALA A 202 -2.87 26.31 -4.45
C ALA A 202 -4.41 26.47 -4.33
N GLY A 203 -4.90 27.67 -3.95
CA GLY A 203 -6.33 28.00 -3.88
C GLY A 203 -7.10 27.37 -2.72
N CYS A 204 -6.43 26.85 -1.69
CA CYS A 204 -7.07 26.13 -0.59
C CYS A 204 -7.21 27.01 0.66
N SER A 205 -8.35 26.90 1.37
CA SER A 205 -8.62 27.74 2.55
C SER A 205 -8.09 27.08 3.83
N VAL A 206 -7.00 27.60 4.39
CA VAL A 206 -6.41 27.07 5.63
C VAL A 206 -7.19 27.53 6.87
N LYS A 207 -7.90 26.59 7.51
CA LYS A 207 -8.65 26.82 8.75
C LYS A 207 -7.79 26.72 10.01
N ALA A 208 -6.90 25.73 10.07
CA ALA A 208 -6.01 25.52 11.21
C ALA A 208 -4.68 24.89 10.79
N PHE A 209 -3.62 25.12 11.57
CA PHE A 209 -2.30 24.57 11.34
C PHE A 209 -1.61 24.28 12.68
N LYS A 210 -0.91 23.13 12.77
CA LYS A 210 -0.22 22.69 13.99
C LYS A 210 1.04 21.89 13.68
N PHE A 211 2.21 22.41 14.05
CA PHE A 211 3.46 21.64 14.03
C PHE A 211 3.48 20.54 15.11
N PHE A 212 4.10 19.41 14.81
CA PHE A 212 4.44 18.43 15.84
C PHE A 212 5.63 18.94 16.67
N GLN A 213 5.40 19.13 17.97
CA GLN A 213 6.35 19.74 18.92
C GLN A 213 7.70 19.03 19.01
N LYS A 214 7.77 17.74 18.66
CA LYS A 214 8.96 16.90 18.87
C LYS A 214 10.11 17.22 17.92
N ASP A 215 9.81 17.51 16.65
CA ASP A 215 10.83 17.61 15.58
C ASP A 215 10.60 18.73 14.56
N ARG A 216 9.41 19.39 14.52
CA ARG A 216 8.93 20.30 13.45
C ARG A 216 8.92 19.74 12.00
N LYS A 217 9.58 18.61 11.72
CA LYS A 217 9.58 17.88 10.43
C LYS A 217 8.21 17.38 9.95
N MET A 218 7.19 17.50 10.79
CA MET A 218 5.81 17.07 10.54
C MET A 218 4.84 18.14 11.06
N ALA A 219 3.73 18.30 10.35
CA ALA A 219 2.63 19.20 10.73
C ALA A 219 1.27 18.58 10.41
N LEU A 220 0.22 19.11 11.03
CA LEU A 220 -1.17 18.93 10.62
C LEU A 220 -1.67 20.27 10.06
N ILE A 221 -2.40 20.22 8.95
CA ILE A 221 -3.09 21.37 8.37
C ILE A 221 -4.54 20.98 8.08
N GLN A 222 -5.48 21.85 8.42
CA GLN A 222 -6.91 21.64 8.20
C GLN A 222 -7.45 22.67 7.22
N LEU A 223 -8.16 22.19 6.20
CA LEU A 223 -8.64 22.98 5.09
C LEU A 223 -10.16 23.21 5.13
N GLY A 224 -10.67 24.02 4.20
CA GLY A 224 -12.07 24.41 4.11
C GLY A 224 -13.00 23.21 3.96
N SER A 225 -12.63 22.27 3.10
CA SER A 225 -13.42 21.10 2.70
C SER A 225 -12.54 19.88 2.42
N VAL A 226 -13.15 18.71 2.24
CA VAL A 226 -12.46 17.48 1.81
C VAL A 226 -11.98 17.60 0.36
N GLU A 227 -12.72 18.32 -0.48
CA GLU A 227 -12.36 18.56 -1.89
C GLU A 227 -11.09 19.40 -2.02
N GLU A 228 -10.99 20.51 -1.28
CA GLU A 228 -9.74 21.30 -1.16
C GLU A 228 -8.57 20.43 -0.69
N ALA A 229 -8.79 19.54 0.29
CA ALA A 229 -7.74 18.66 0.77
C ALA A 229 -7.29 17.60 -0.24
N ILE A 230 -8.19 17.12 -1.10
CA ILE A 230 -7.83 16.26 -2.23
C ILE A 230 -7.02 17.05 -3.27
N GLN A 231 -7.44 18.28 -3.60
CA GLN A 231 -6.74 19.15 -4.56
C GLN A 231 -5.33 19.52 -4.06
N ALA A 232 -5.22 20.01 -2.83
CA ALA A 232 -3.93 20.34 -2.20
C ALA A 232 -2.99 19.12 -2.12
N LEU A 233 -3.53 17.92 -1.89
CA LEU A 233 -2.73 16.69 -1.90
C LEU A 233 -2.20 16.36 -3.31
N ILE A 234 -2.99 16.62 -4.36
CA ILE A 234 -2.59 16.40 -5.76
C ILE A 234 -1.49 17.38 -6.17
N GLU A 235 -1.62 18.64 -5.77
CA GLU A 235 -0.76 19.75 -6.23
C GLU A 235 0.52 19.91 -5.41
N LEU A 236 0.46 19.70 -4.09
CA LEU A 236 1.58 19.93 -3.18
C LEU A 236 2.35 18.66 -2.79
N HIS A 237 1.90 17.46 -3.20
CA HIS A 237 2.70 16.27 -2.96
C HIS A 237 3.93 16.24 -3.88
N ASN A 238 5.11 16.09 -3.27
CA ASN A 238 6.42 16.14 -3.92
C ASN A 238 6.80 17.54 -4.41
N HIS A 239 6.16 18.58 -3.87
CA HIS A 239 6.65 19.95 -3.98
C HIS A 239 8.02 20.08 -3.31
N ASP A 240 8.96 20.79 -3.94
CA ASP A 240 10.31 21.02 -3.39
C ASP A 240 10.27 22.17 -2.37
N LEU A 241 10.65 21.90 -1.13
CA LEU A 241 10.74 22.88 -0.06
C LEU A 241 12.16 23.43 0.12
N GLY A 242 13.07 23.15 -0.82
CA GLY A 242 14.49 23.45 -0.73
C GLY A 242 15.27 22.37 0.02
N GLU A 243 16.60 22.48 0.01
CA GLU A 243 17.50 21.56 0.74
C GLU A 243 17.29 20.07 0.39
N ASN A 244 16.87 19.73 -0.84
CA ASN A 244 16.42 18.40 -1.28
C ASN A 244 15.18 17.83 -0.51
N HIS A 245 14.48 18.63 0.29
CA HIS A 245 13.32 18.21 1.05
C HIS A 245 12.04 18.32 0.21
N HIS A 246 11.50 17.17 -0.19
CA HIS A 246 10.26 17.09 -0.94
C HIS A 246 9.07 16.86 0.01
N LEU A 247 8.01 17.69 -0.10
CA LEU A 247 6.84 17.65 0.77
C LEU A 247 6.03 16.35 0.60
N ARG A 248 5.77 15.65 1.71
CA ARG A 248 4.95 14.44 1.75
C ARG A 248 3.64 14.70 2.46
N VAL A 249 2.57 14.76 1.67
CA VAL A 249 1.18 14.99 2.10
C VAL A 249 0.44 13.65 2.20
N SER A 250 -0.32 13.46 3.27
CA SER A 250 -1.26 12.33 3.46
C SER A 250 -2.54 12.84 4.12
N PHE A 251 -3.65 12.11 3.99
CA PHE A 251 -4.84 12.38 4.82
C PHE A 251 -4.55 12.11 6.31
N SER A 252 -5.35 12.68 7.21
CA SER A 252 -5.20 12.52 8.66
C SER A 252 -6.56 12.34 9.35
N LYS A 253 -6.65 11.36 10.24
CA LYS A 253 -7.81 11.19 11.13
C LYS A 253 -7.86 12.21 12.27
N SER A 254 -6.75 12.89 12.55
CA SER A 254 -6.67 13.88 13.63
C SER A 254 -7.30 15.20 13.20
N THR A 255 -8.12 15.79 14.05
CA THR A 255 -8.55 17.20 13.98
C THR A 255 -7.63 18.08 14.84
N ILE A 256 -7.56 19.37 14.53
CA ILE A 256 -6.70 20.34 15.24
C ILE A 256 -7.44 21.64 15.59
#